data_AF-A0AAD7KQK3-F1
#
_entry.id   AF-A0AAD7KQK3-F1
#
_cell.length_a   1.000
_cell.length_b   1.000
_cell.length_c   1.000
_cell.angle_alpha   90.00
_cell.angle_beta   90.00
_cell.angle_gamma   90.00
#
_symmetry.space_group_name_H-M   'P 1'
#
loop_
_entity.id
_entity.type
_entity.pdbx_description
1 polymer ?
#
loop_
_entity_poly.entity_id
_entity_poly.type
_entity_poly.pdbx_seq_one_letter_code
_entity_poly.pdbx_strand_id
1 'polypeptide(L)' 'MMLEIHIGCKSTGCSFLVSGCNVDGVFKVLNDFDVPGELKDMLISVPAELCRMDISSSEIRKNREI' A
#
# COMPACT_ATOMS: atom_id res chain seq x y z
N MET A 1 11.72 -13.45 0.81
CA MET A 1 12.15 -12.25 1.55
C MET A 1 11.03 -11.28 1.85
N MET A 2 10.14 -10.89 0.90
CA MET A 2 9.04 -9.96 1.21
C MET A 2 7.90 -10.58 2.03
N LEU A 3 7.66 -11.89 1.92
CA LEU A 3 6.57 -12.60 2.61
C LEU A 3 6.78 -12.73 4.12
N GLU A 4 8.00 -13.08 4.56
CA GLU A 4 8.35 -13.18 5.99
C GLU A 4 8.15 -11.86 6.74
N ILE A 5 8.41 -10.72 6.09
CA ILE A 5 8.21 -9.39 6.70
C ILE A 5 6.71 -9.14 6.94
N HIS A 6 5.86 -9.48 5.99
CA HIS A 6 4.40 -9.31 6.12
C HIS A 6 3.80 -10.26 7.16
N ILE A 7 4.29 -11.51 7.22
CA ILE A 7 3.93 -12.46 8.28
C ILE A 7 4.41 -11.96 9.65
N GLY A 8 5.61 -11.37 9.70
CA GLY A 8 6.13 -10.69 10.88
C GLY A 8 5.20 -9.57 11.37
N CYS A 9 4.73 -8.70 10.47
CA CYS A 9 3.74 -7.67 10.81
C CYS A 9 2.41 -8.25 11.32
N LYS A 10 1.92 -9.37 10.74
CA LYS A 10 0.76 -10.10 11.28
C LYS A 10 0.99 -10.52 12.72
N SER A 11 2.18 -11.03 13.03
CA SER A 11 2.55 -11.47 14.39
C SER A 11 2.66 -10.32 15.40
N THR A 12 2.86 -9.07 14.96
CA THR A 12 2.90 -7.89 15.86
C THR A 12 1.51 -7.35 16.24
N GLY A 13 0.43 -7.98 15.79
CA GLY A 13 -0.94 -7.52 16.01
C GLY A 13 -1.39 -6.45 15.01
N CYS A 14 -0.76 -6.35 13.84
CA CYS A 14 -1.31 -5.54 12.75
C CYS A 14 -2.65 -6.13 12.32
N SER A 15 -3.70 -5.31 12.28
CA SER A 15 -5.05 -5.75 11.96
C SER A 15 -5.34 -5.75 10.46
N PHE A 16 -4.62 -4.95 9.68
CA PHE A 16 -4.78 -4.87 8.23
C PHE A 16 -3.51 -4.34 7.56
N LEU A 17 -3.36 -4.65 6.28
CA LEU A 17 -2.31 -4.17 5.40
C LEU A 17 -2.96 -3.50 4.18
N VAL A 18 -2.50 -2.28 3.88
CA VAL A 18 -2.87 -1.54 2.67
C VAL A 18 -1.68 -1.57 1.72
N SER A 19 -1.91 -1.94 0.47
CA SER A 19 -0.91 -1.77 -0.58
C SER A 19 -1.56 -1.31 -1.87
N GLY A 20 -0.81 -0.51 -2.61
CA GLY A 20 -1.17 0.09 -3.87
C GLY A 20 0.10 0.61 -4.52
N CYS A 21 0.25 0.38 -5.82
CA CYS A 21 1.42 0.82 -6.57
C CYS A 21 0.96 1.47 -7.87
N ASN A 22 1.50 2.65 -8.19
CA ASN A 22 1.36 3.19 -9.54
C ASN A 22 2.40 2.51 -10.43
N VAL A 23 1.93 1.70 -11.37
CA VAL A 23 2.76 1.02 -12.37
C VAL A 23 2.31 1.53 -13.74
N ASP A 24 3.22 2.22 -14.44
CA ASP A 24 2.99 2.78 -15.77
C ASP A 24 1.77 3.72 -15.87
N GLY A 25 1.48 4.48 -14.80
CA GLY A 25 0.34 5.40 -14.74
C GLY A 25 -0.97 4.74 -14.32
N VAL A 26 -0.98 3.43 -14.11
CA VAL A 26 -2.14 2.68 -13.62
C VAL A 26 -1.95 2.38 -12.14
N PHE A 27 -2.89 2.86 -11.32
CA PHE A 27 -2.94 2.48 -9.92
C PHE A 27 -3.38 1.02 -9.82
N LYS A 28 -2.41 0.14 -9.56
CA LYS A 28 -2.67 -1.27 -9.32
C LYS A 28 -2.99 -1.46 -7.85
N VAL A 29 -4.17 -2.00 -7.60
CA VAL A 29 -4.58 -2.43 -6.27
C VAL A 29 -4.15 -3.87 -6.06
N LEU A 30 -4.26 -4.31 -4.82
CA LEU A 30 -3.85 -5.63 -4.42
C LEU A 30 -4.59 -6.78 -5.12
N ASN A 31 -5.81 -6.52 -5.60
CA ASN A 31 -6.56 -7.48 -6.43
C ASN A 31 -5.88 -7.79 -7.77
N ASP A 32 -4.96 -6.93 -8.22
CA ASP A 32 -4.21 -7.12 -9.46
C ASP A 32 -2.94 -7.97 -9.26
N PHE A 33 -2.66 -8.40 -8.03
CA PHE A 33 -1.49 -9.20 -7.66
C PHE A 33 -1.89 -10.55 -7.06
N ASP A 34 -1.10 -11.58 -7.36
CA ASP A 34 -1.31 -12.94 -6.85
C ASP A 34 -0.80 -13.04 -5.41
N VAL A 35 -1.66 -12.68 -4.45
CA VAL A 35 -1.27 -12.58 -3.05
C VAL A 35 -1.45 -13.92 -2.32
N PRO A 36 -0.43 -14.38 -1.58
CA PRO A 36 -0.50 -15.58 -0.75
C PRO A 36 -1.71 -15.59 0.19
N GLY A 37 -2.36 -16.75 0.31
CA GLY A 37 -3.60 -16.91 1.07
C GLY A 37 -3.49 -16.49 2.55
N GLU A 38 -2.31 -16.60 3.15
CA GLU A 38 -2.02 -16.23 4.54
C GLU A 38 -2.12 -14.73 4.82
N LEU A 39 -2.11 -13.90 3.77
CA LEU A 39 -2.23 -12.45 3.87
C LEU A 39 -3.59 -11.95 3.38
N LYS A 40 -4.35 -12.75 2.61
CA LYS A 40 -5.63 -12.32 2.00
C LYS A 40 -6.64 -11.79 3.00
N ASP A 41 -6.64 -12.34 4.21
CA ASP A 41 -7.52 -11.93 5.32
C ASP A 41 -7.18 -10.56 5.91
N MET A 42 -5.95 -10.10 5.75
CA MET A 42 -5.49 -8.80 6.26
C MET A 42 -5.62 -7.67 5.24
N LEU A 43 -5.99 -8.01 4.00
CA LEU A 43 -5.85 -7.09 2.88
C LEU A 43 -7.12 -6.31 2.64
N ILE A 44 -7.01 -5.01 2.87
CA ILE A 44 -8.09 -4.07 2.60
C ILE A 44 -7.69 -3.28 1.36
N SER A 45 -8.45 -3.49 0.27
CA SER A 45 -8.30 -2.68 -0.94
C SER A 45 -8.78 -1.26 -0.64
N VAL A 46 -7.92 -0.28 -0.88
CA VAL A 46 -8.30 1.14 -0.83
C VAL A 46 -8.74 1.58 -2.22
N PRO A 47 -9.93 2.21 -2.37
CA PRO A 47 -10.37 2.77 -3.64
C PRO A 47 -9.34 3.75 -4.22
N ALA A 48 -9.02 3.59 -5.50
CA ALA A 48 -8.07 4.45 -6.19
C ALA A 48 -8.49 5.94 -6.16
N GLU A 49 -9.79 6.22 -6.15
CA GLU A 49 -10.37 7.57 -6.03
C GLU A 49 -10.03 8.29 -4.72
N LEU A 50 -9.74 7.53 -3.65
CA LEU A 50 -9.30 8.08 -2.36
C LEU A 50 -7.78 8.30 -2.34
N CYS A 51 -7.04 7.74 -3.30
CA CYS A 51 -5.60 7.88 -3.37
C CYS A 51 -5.22 9.13 -4.16
N ARG A 52 -4.77 10.16 -3.45
CA ARG A 52 -4.33 11.44 -4.01
C ARG A 52 -2.94 11.30 -4.60
N MET A 53 -2.87 11.12 -5.92
CA MET A 53 -1.60 11.04 -6.67
C MET A 53 -1.11 12.41 -7.18
N ASP A 54 -1.93 13.45 -7.04
CA ASP A 54 -1.65 14.83 -7.45
C ASP A 54 -0.70 15.57 -6.49
N ILE A 55 -0.37 14.98 -5.34
CA ILE A 55 0.45 15.61 -4.30
C ILE A 55 1.46 14.62 -3.71
N SER A 56 2.75 14.95 -3.78
CA SER A 56 3.82 14.20 -3.11
C SER A 56 4.22 14.84 -1.77
N SER A 57 4.47 14.03 -0.74
CA SER A 57 5.04 14.53 0.52
C SER A 57 6.38 15.25 0.34
N SER A 58 7.16 14.84 -0.66
CA SER A 58 8.43 15.47 -1.02
C SER A 58 8.23 16.85 -1.65
N GLU A 59 7.20 17.01 -2.48
CA GLU A 59 6.82 18.30 -3.05
C GLU A 59 6.21 19.22 -1.98
N ILE A 60 5.39 18.67 -1.07
CA ILE A 60 4.82 19.43 0.05
C ILE A 60 5.92 19.99 0.96
N ARG A 61 6.93 19.19 1.31
CA ARG A 61 8.08 19.66 2.10
C ARG A 61 8.86 20.75 1.37
N LYS A 62 9.14 20.56 0.07
CA LYS A 62 9.80 21.57 -0.76
C LYS A 62 9.02 22.89 -0.84
N ASN A 63 7.70 22.83 -1.01
CA ASN A 63 6.85 24.02 -1.13
C ASN A 63 6.53 24.70 0.22
N ARG A 64 6.79 24.07 1.36
CA ARG A 64 6.54 24.64 2.69
C ARG A 64 7.73 25.36 3.33
N GLU A 65 8.89 25.42 2.66
CA GLU A 65 10.13 26.02 3.21
C GLU A 65 10.40 25.62 4.67
N ILE A 66 10.32 24.32 4.99
CA ILE A 66 10.81 23.72 6.25
C ILE A 66 11.99 22.81 5.93
#